data_AF-M2TMH6-F1
#
_entry.id   AF-M2TMH6-F1
#
_cell.length_a   1.000
_cell.length_b   1.000
_cell.length_c   1.000
_cell.angle_alpha   90.00
_cell.angle_beta   90.00
_cell.angle_gamma   90.00
#
_symmetry.space_group_name_H-M   'P 1'
#
loop_
_entity.id
_entity.type
_entity.pdbx_description
1 polymer ?
#
loop_
_entity_poly.entity_id
_entity_poly.type
_entity_poly.pdbx_seq_one_letter_code
_entity_poly.pdbx_strand_id
1 'polypeptide(L)'
;MHWRKAASKIALHALLDVSVTALLLALWPLFALIVAGYFLRLRAFPSAEFWPGAERINYFILFPALLFSSLATAPLDNPALPRLAAAVMLGLGLAWIGLLIAKRLRGWSAGRFGAITQGVLRFNTYLGLAAVGSLFGKEGLALAALMLALMVPTVNVMSVWALTAERGVSVRGLLLPIAKNPLILACVAGALVNLSGLGLPGGTDRLLSLLAAASLPLGLLCVGAALKPQELGGEIPALGWNSAVRLLAVPLLAYGVAMVLGLPDMETTILVLFFALPTAPTAYVLTRQLGGDSHLMAGIITLQTLLAAASLPLVLTLLNG
;
A
#
# COMPACT_ATOMS: atom_id res chain seq x y z
N MET A 1 -7.18 30.83 -28.19
CA MET A 1 -6.88 30.76 -26.74
C MET A 1 -8.04 30.26 -25.88
N HIS A 2 -9.32 30.37 -26.31
CA HIS A 2 -10.49 29.89 -25.55
C HIS A 2 -10.77 28.36 -25.67
N TRP A 3 -10.37 27.70 -26.76
CA TRP A 3 -10.68 26.27 -26.98
C TRP A 3 -9.82 25.28 -26.16
N ARG A 4 -8.56 25.63 -25.82
CA ARG A 4 -7.70 24.79 -24.94
C ARG A 4 -8.20 24.75 -23.48
N LYS A 5 -8.82 25.84 -22.98
CA LYS A 5 -9.44 25.88 -21.64
C LYS A 5 -10.78 25.12 -21.59
N ALA A 6 -11.51 25.07 -22.71
CA ALA A 6 -12.74 24.28 -22.82
C ALA A 6 -12.43 22.78 -22.95
N ALA A 7 -11.44 22.41 -23.77
CA ALA A 7 -10.99 21.02 -23.89
C ALA A 7 -10.36 20.49 -22.59
N SER A 8 -9.61 21.33 -21.83
CA SER A 8 -9.11 20.94 -20.52
C SER A 8 -10.25 20.79 -19.50
N LYS A 9 -11.26 21.67 -19.50
CA LYS A 9 -12.43 21.52 -18.61
C LYS A 9 -13.29 20.30 -18.93
N ILE A 10 -13.43 19.93 -20.20
CA ILE A 10 -14.20 18.75 -20.63
C ILE A 10 -13.44 17.45 -20.33
N ALA A 11 -12.12 17.44 -20.52
CA ALA A 11 -11.27 16.32 -20.09
C ALA A 11 -11.20 16.21 -18.56
N LEU A 12 -11.24 17.34 -17.83
CA LEU A 12 -11.29 17.37 -16.37
C LEU A 12 -12.64 16.89 -15.84
N HIS A 13 -13.77 17.28 -16.46
CA HIS A 13 -15.09 16.75 -16.07
C HIS A 13 -15.24 15.26 -16.42
N ALA A 14 -14.65 14.79 -17.52
CA ALA A 14 -14.64 13.36 -17.87
C ALA A 14 -13.77 12.50 -16.92
N LEU A 15 -12.84 13.11 -16.18
CA LEU A 15 -12.06 12.47 -15.12
C LEU A 15 -12.73 12.56 -13.75
N LEU A 16 -13.73 13.43 -13.58
CA LEU A 16 -14.43 13.70 -12.30
C LEU A 16 -15.75 12.93 -12.15
N ASP A 17 -16.34 12.43 -13.23
CA ASP A 17 -17.45 11.47 -13.17
C ASP A 17 -16.94 10.02 -13.32
N VAL A 18 -16.01 9.59 -12.46
CA VAL A 18 -15.81 8.15 -12.31
C VAL A 18 -17.05 7.59 -11.65
N SER A 19 -18.04 7.24 -12.47
CA SER A 19 -19.26 6.59 -12.01
C SER A 19 -18.90 5.44 -11.08
N VAL A 20 -19.71 5.20 -10.05
CA VAL A 20 -19.52 4.06 -9.15
C VAL A 20 -19.31 2.77 -9.95
N THR A 21 -19.98 2.63 -11.09
CA THR A 21 -19.79 1.56 -12.06
C THR A 21 -18.35 1.47 -12.57
N ALA A 22 -17.72 2.57 -12.99
CA ALA A 22 -16.33 2.57 -13.45
C ALA A 22 -15.33 2.18 -12.35
N LEU A 23 -15.53 2.66 -11.10
CA LEU A 23 -14.71 2.24 -9.95
C LEU A 23 -14.85 0.74 -9.71
N LEU A 24 -16.08 0.22 -9.72
CA LEU A 24 -16.34 -1.21 -9.55
C LEU A 24 -15.70 -2.02 -10.68
N LEU A 25 -15.83 -1.58 -11.94
CA LEU A 25 -15.22 -2.21 -13.11
C LEU A 25 -13.68 -2.27 -13.02
N ALA A 26 -13.04 -1.25 -12.47
CA ALA A 26 -11.60 -1.20 -12.25
C ALA A 26 -11.13 -2.08 -11.08
N LEU A 27 -11.90 -2.13 -9.98
CA LEU A 27 -11.47 -2.78 -8.75
C LEU A 27 -11.86 -4.26 -8.65
N TRP A 28 -12.99 -4.69 -9.24
CA TRP A 28 -13.46 -6.07 -9.12
C TRP A 28 -12.43 -7.13 -9.58
N PRO A 29 -11.63 -6.93 -10.66
CA PRO A 29 -10.67 -7.96 -11.07
C PRO A 29 -9.57 -8.16 -10.01
N LEU A 30 -9.24 -7.11 -9.27
CA LEU A 30 -8.22 -7.14 -8.23
C LEU A 30 -8.69 -8.01 -7.06
N PHE A 31 -9.94 -7.82 -6.63
CA PHE A 31 -10.56 -8.65 -5.60
C PHE A 31 -10.84 -10.08 -6.09
N ALA A 32 -11.19 -10.25 -7.37
CA ALA A 32 -11.34 -11.58 -7.97
C ALA A 32 -10.03 -12.38 -7.92
N LEU A 33 -8.88 -11.73 -8.15
CA LEU A 33 -7.56 -12.38 -8.00
C LEU A 33 -7.27 -12.75 -6.54
N ILE A 34 -7.60 -11.90 -5.57
CA ILE A 34 -7.47 -12.23 -4.14
C ILE A 34 -8.35 -13.45 -3.81
N VAL A 35 -9.60 -13.45 -4.24
CA VAL A 35 -10.54 -14.57 -4.02
C VAL A 35 -10.03 -15.84 -4.71
N ALA A 36 -9.52 -15.74 -5.93
CA ALA A 36 -8.93 -16.87 -6.65
C ALA A 36 -7.73 -17.44 -5.90
N GLY A 37 -6.82 -16.60 -5.41
CA GLY A 37 -5.67 -17.03 -4.60
C GLY A 37 -6.07 -17.79 -3.34
N TYR A 38 -7.13 -17.34 -2.67
CA TYR A 38 -7.71 -18.05 -1.53
C TYR A 38 -8.26 -19.43 -1.91
N PHE A 39 -9.05 -19.53 -2.99
CA PHE A 39 -9.59 -20.82 -3.44
C PHE A 39 -8.52 -21.79 -3.93
N LEU A 40 -7.50 -21.28 -4.62
CA LEU A 40 -6.34 -22.07 -5.06
C LEU A 40 -5.60 -22.65 -3.86
N ARG A 41 -5.37 -21.85 -2.81
CA ARG A 41 -4.80 -22.30 -1.54
C ARG A 41 -5.65 -23.38 -0.87
N LEU A 42 -6.97 -23.21 -0.82
CA LEU A 42 -7.89 -24.20 -0.24
C LEU A 42 -7.85 -25.55 -0.96
N ARG A 43 -7.71 -25.53 -2.29
CA ARG A 43 -7.60 -26.74 -3.11
C ARG A 43 -6.20 -27.35 -3.14
N ALA A 44 -5.26 -26.80 -2.36
CA ALA A 44 -3.85 -27.18 -2.41
C ALA A 44 -3.27 -27.15 -3.83
N PHE A 45 -3.73 -26.19 -4.65
CA PHE A 45 -3.30 -26.03 -6.03
C PHE A 45 -2.74 -24.62 -6.29
N PRO A 46 -1.41 -24.46 -6.44
CA PRO A 46 -0.36 -25.43 -6.16
C PRO A 46 -0.24 -25.75 -4.66
N SER A 47 0.74 -26.60 -4.30
CA SER A 47 0.97 -26.98 -2.91
C SER A 47 1.14 -25.79 -1.98
N ALA A 48 0.93 -26.01 -0.68
CA ALA A 48 1.00 -24.95 0.32
C ALA A 48 2.36 -24.21 0.35
N GLU A 49 3.43 -24.90 -0.02
CA GLU A 49 4.81 -24.43 -0.02
C GLU A 49 5.12 -23.51 -1.20
N PHE A 50 4.32 -23.56 -2.27
CA PHE A 50 4.48 -22.70 -3.43
C PHE A 50 4.31 -21.22 -3.06
N TRP A 51 3.31 -20.89 -2.26
CA TRP A 51 2.90 -19.50 -2.00
C TRP A 51 3.99 -18.63 -1.36
N PRO A 52 4.72 -19.07 -0.30
CA PRO A 52 5.88 -18.33 0.19
C PRO A 52 6.97 -18.14 -0.86
N GLY A 53 7.19 -19.13 -1.73
CA GLY A 53 8.16 -19.04 -2.84
C GLY A 53 7.74 -18.03 -3.91
N ALA A 54 6.47 -18.07 -4.32
CA ALA A 54 5.88 -17.13 -5.25
C ALA A 54 5.96 -15.68 -4.72
N GLU A 55 5.61 -15.47 -3.45
CA GLU A 55 5.74 -14.17 -2.81
C GLU A 55 7.20 -13.69 -2.77
N ARG A 56 8.15 -14.59 -2.51
CA ARG A 56 9.59 -14.26 -2.52
C ARG A 56 10.07 -13.83 -3.91
N ILE A 57 9.71 -14.56 -4.96
CA ILE A 57 10.04 -14.19 -6.35
C ILE A 57 9.45 -12.82 -6.67
N ASN A 58 8.19 -12.61 -6.31
CA ASN A 58 7.53 -11.34 -6.55
C ASN A 58 8.25 -10.18 -5.82
N TYR A 59 8.49 -10.33 -4.52
CA TYR A 59 9.08 -9.30 -3.67
C TYR A 59 10.53 -8.93 -4.04
N PHE A 60 11.34 -9.91 -4.47
CA PHE A 60 12.77 -9.67 -4.77
C PHE A 60 13.07 -9.40 -6.24
N ILE A 61 12.16 -9.71 -7.17
CA ILE A 61 12.43 -9.62 -8.61
C ILE A 61 11.34 -8.82 -9.33
N LEU A 62 10.11 -9.35 -9.35
CA LEU A 62 9.04 -8.80 -10.22
C LEU A 62 8.59 -7.40 -9.76
N PHE A 63 8.42 -7.24 -8.45
CA PHE A 63 7.92 -6.01 -7.87
C PHE A 63 8.97 -4.88 -7.87
N PRO A 64 10.26 -5.15 -7.54
CA PRO A 64 11.35 -4.24 -7.85
C PRO A 64 11.37 -3.76 -9.30
N ALA A 65 11.16 -4.64 -10.28
CA ALA A 65 11.14 -4.25 -11.70
C ALA A 65 10.00 -3.27 -12.02
N LEU A 66 8.81 -3.46 -11.42
CA LEU A 66 7.69 -2.53 -11.53
C LEU A 66 8.03 -1.15 -10.95
N LEU A 67 8.58 -1.10 -9.73
CA LEU A 67 8.91 0.16 -9.06
C LEU A 67 10.03 0.92 -9.78
N PHE A 68 11.08 0.20 -10.19
CA PHE A 68 12.19 0.76 -10.94
C PHE A 68 11.71 1.36 -12.26
N SER A 69 10.94 0.60 -13.07
CA SER A 69 10.45 1.10 -14.36
C SER A 69 9.49 2.29 -14.23
N SER A 70 8.65 2.29 -13.19
CA SER A 70 7.74 3.40 -12.89
C SER A 70 8.51 4.67 -12.54
N LEU A 71 9.58 4.58 -11.73
CA LEU A 71 10.38 5.76 -11.38
C LEU A 71 11.40 6.17 -12.45
N ALA A 72 11.91 5.24 -13.24
CA ALA A 72 12.79 5.53 -14.36
C ALA A 72 12.15 6.47 -15.40
N THR A 73 10.81 6.51 -15.45
CA THR A 73 10.03 7.34 -16.39
C THR A 73 9.11 8.34 -15.70
N ALA A 74 9.27 8.56 -14.40
CA ALA A 74 8.42 9.45 -13.61
C ALA A 74 8.70 10.94 -13.91
N PRO A 75 7.67 11.82 -13.82
CA PRO A 75 7.84 13.27 -13.88
C PRO A 75 8.36 13.80 -12.54
N LEU A 76 9.67 13.66 -12.29
CA LEU A 76 10.31 14.07 -11.03
C LEU A 76 10.39 15.60 -10.83
N ASP A 77 10.01 16.38 -11.84
CA ASP A 77 9.90 17.83 -11.83
C ASP A 77 8.52 18.34 -11.39
N ASN A 78 7.59 17.46 -11.02
CA ASN A 78 6.26 17.87 -10.57
C ASN A 78 6.35 18.75 -9.29
N PRO A 79 5.88 20.01 -9.33
CA PRO A 79 5.95 20.94 -8.19
C PRO A 79 5.09 20.55 -6.99
N ALA A 80 4.18 19.58 -7.14
CA ALA A 80 3.40 19.02 -6.04
C ALA A 80 4.18 17.99 -5.21
N LEU A 81 5.32 17.46 -5.69
CA LEU A 81 6.05 16.39 -5.01
C LEU A 81 6.49 16.72 -3.57
N PRO A 82 7.03 17.91 -3.27
CA PRO A 82 7.37 18.25 -1.88
C PRO A 82 6.14 18.28 -0.96
N ARG A 83 5.00 18.78 -1.47
CA ARG A 83 3.74 18.82 -0.73
C ARG A 83 3.19 17.41 -0.53
N LEU A 84 3.28 16.54 -1.53
CA LEU A 84 2.88 15.14 -1.44
C LEU A 84 3.74 14.39 -0.41
N ALA A 85 5.06 14.58 -0.43
CA ALA A 85 5.97 14.01 0.56
C ALA A 85 5.63 14.49 1.98
N ALA A 86 5.39 15.79 2.15
CA ALA A 86 4.95 16.35 3.43
C ALA A 86 3.61 15.76 3.89
N ALA A 87 2.65 15.59 2.98
CA ALA A 87 1.34 15.00 3.26
C ALA A 87 1.45 13.55 3.73
N VAL A 88 2.27 12.75 3.05
CA VAL A 88 2.58 11.37 3.46
C VAL A 88 3.15 11.33 4.87
N MET A 89 4.18 12.14 5.14
CA MET A 89 4.87 12.13 6.43
C MET A 89 3.99 12.66 7.56
N LEU A 90 3.22 13.72 7.30
CA LEU A 90 2.28 14.28 8.26
C LEU A 90 1.15 13.30 8.56
N GLY A 91 0.54 12.68 7.53
CA GLY A 91 -0.52 11.69 7.71
C GLY A 91 -0.05 10.47 8.52
N LEU A 92 1.13 9.91 8.19
CA LEU A 92 1.72 8.81 8.96
C LEU A 92 2.08 9.24 10.38
N GLY A 93 2.64 10.44 10.56
CA GLY A 93 3.01 10.98 11.87
C GLY A 93 1.80 11.19 12.79
N LEU A 94 0.72 11.76 12.27
CA LEU A 94 -0.52 11.97 13.03
C LEU A 94 -1.19 10.64 13.41
N ALA A 95 -1.27 9.69 12.46
CA ALA A 95 -1.78 8.34 12.75
C ALA A 95 -0.91 7.62 13.80
N TRP A 96 0.41 7.80 13.74
CA TRP A 96 1.35 7.26 14.72
C TRP A 96 1.14 7.84 16.12
N ILE A 97 0.98 9.17 16.24
CA ILE A 97 0.67 9.83 17.51
C ILE A 97 -0.64 9.29 18.10
N GLY A 98 -1.68 9.15 17.28
CA GLY A 98 -2.95 8.56 17.70
C GLY A 98 -2.79 7.13 18.26
N LEU A 99 -1.96 6.32 17.62
CA LEU A 99 -1.63 4.97 18.09
C LEU A 99 -0.85 4.97 19.40
N LEU A 100 0.10 5.88 19.60
CA LEU A 100 0.82 6.02 20.86
C LEU A 100 -0.10 6.42 22.02
N ILE A 101 -1.04 7.33 21.77
CA ILE A 101 -2.08 7.70 22.74
C ILE A 101 -2.94 6.47 23.06
N ALA A 102 -3.42 5.75 22.04
CA ALA A 102 -4.20 4.53 22.22
C ALA A 102 -3.44 3.46 23.03
N LYS A 103 -2.15 3.25 22.75
CA LYS A 103 -1.28 2.36 23.53
C LYS A 103 -1.27 2.74 25.00
N ARG A 104 -1.07 4.04 25.30
CA ARG A 104 -0.99 4.54 26.68
C ARG A 104 -2.31 4.36 27.43
N LEU A 105 -3.43 4.61 26.76
CA LEU A 105 -4.78 4.49 27.34
C LEU A 105 -5.23 3.04 27.54
N ARG A 106 -4.82 2.14 26.65
CA ARG A 106 -5.26 0.73 26.65
C ARG A 106 -4.28 -0.22 27.34
N GLY A 107 -3.05 0.22 27.62
CA GLY A 107 -2.03 -0.59 28.30
C GLY A 107 -1.60 -1.84 27.52
N TRP A 108 -1.63 -1.79 26.18
CA TRP A 108 -1.24 -2.95 25.36
C TRP A 108 0.25 -3.28 25.51
N SER A 109 0.55 -4.58 25.58
CA SER A 109 1.93 -5.08 25.46
C SER A 109 2.53 -4.74 24.09
N ALA A 110 3.86 -4.70 23.99
CA ALA A 110 4.57 -4.40 22.74
C ALA A 110 4.16 -5.35 21.59
N GLY A 111 4.00 -6.64 21.87
CA GLY A 111 3.60 -7.63 20.86
C GLY A 111 2.22 -7.34 20.25
N ARG A 112 1.25 -6.94 21.08
CA ARG A 112 -0.10 -6.58 20.64
C ARG A 112 -0.14 -5.21 19.99
N PHE A 113 0.54 -4.23 20.58
CA PHE A 113 0.66 -2.88 20.02
C PHE A 113 1.31 -2.90 18.64
N GLY A 114 2.33 -3.74 18.44
CA GLY A 114 2.96 -3.95 17.15
C GLY A 114 2.01 -4.50 16.08
N ALA A 115 1.19 -5.50 16.42
CA ALA A 115 0.17 -6.01 15.51
C ALA A 115 -0.88 -4.94 15.15
N ILE A 116 -1.39 -4.21 16.15
CA ILE A 116 -2.37 -3.13 15.94
C ILE A 116 -1.79 -2.00 15.10
N THR A 117 -0.55 -1.59 15.38
CA THR A 117 0.17 -0.54 14.63
C THR A 117 0.30 -0.93 13.17
N GLN A 118 0.73 -2.16 12.88
CA GLN A 118 0.81 -2.64 11.50
C GLN A 118 -0.57 -2.67 10.85
N GLY A 119 -1.60 -3.09 11.58
CA GLY A 119 -2.99 -3.04 11.14
C GLY A 119 -3.49 -1.65 10.72
N VAL A 120 -2.94 -0.58 11.31
CA VAL A 120 -3.38 0.80 11.03
C VAL A 120 -2.47 1.50 10.01
N LEU A 121 -1.16 1.27 10.07
CA LEU A 121 -0.19 2.03 9.26
C LEU A 121 0.31 1.26 8.04
N ARG A 122 0.40 -0.06 8.12
CA ARG A 122 0.89 -0.89 7.01
C ARG A 122 -0.25 -1.20 6.06
N PHE A 123 0.07 -1.13 4.78
CA PHE A 123 -0.89 -1.15 3.67
C PHE A 123 -0.47 -2.15 2.62
N ASN A 124 -1.45 -2.71 1.91
CA ASN A 124 -1.24 -3.71 0.87
C ASN A 124 -0.77 -3.08 -0.43
N THR A 125 0.55 -3.09 -0.64
CA THR A 125 1.18 -2.44 -1.80
C THR A 125 0.74 -3.03 -3.14
N TYR A 126 0.47 -4.35 -3.22
CA TYR A 126 0.01 -4.98 -4.46
C TYR A 126 -1.38 -4.47 -4.86
N LEU A 127 -2.31 -4.46 -3.91
CA LEU A 127 -3.65 -3.92 -4.14
C LEU A 127 -3.60 -2.42 -4.46
N GLY A 128 -2.78 -1.66 -3.74
CA GLY A 128 -2.58 -0.23 -3.98
C GLY A 128 -2.12 0.09 -5.40
N LEU A 129 -1.02 -0.52 -5.84
CA LEU A 129 -0.49 -0.27 -7.18
C LEU A 129 -1.38 -0.84 -8.28
N ALA A 130 -2.07 -1.96 -8.05
CA ALA A 130 -3.03 -2.47 -9.03
C ALA A 130 -4.24 -1.54 -9.19
N ALA A 131 -4.77 -1.01 -8.08
CA ALA A 131 -5.84 -0.02 -8.12
C ALA A 131 -5.38 1.28 -8.80
N VAL A 132 -4.22 1.82 -8.41
CA VAL A 132 -3.67 3.03 -9.01
C VAL A 132 -3.38 2.83 -10.50
N GLY A 133 -2.77 1.72 -10.90
CA GLY A 133 -2.50 1.41 -12.30
C GLY A 133 -3.77 1.26 -13.14
N SER A 134 -4.83 0.68 -12.56
CA SER A 134 -6.12 0.54 -13.25
C SER A 134 -6.88 1.87 -13.38
N LEU A 135 -6.74 2.78 -12.42
CA LEU A 135 -7.51 4.03 -12.38
C LEU A 135 -6.78 5.20 -13.05
N PHE A 136 -5.46 5.26 -12.89
CA PHE A 136 -4.64 6.43 -13.23
C PHE A 136 -3.48 6.10 -14.18
N GLY A 137 -3.34 4.84 -14.60
CA GLY A 137 -2.31 4.43 -15.54
C GLY A 137 -0.87 4.70 -15.06
N LYS A 138 0.01 5.00 -16.02
CA LYS A 138 1.46 5.18 -15.77
C LYS A 138 1.77 6.38 -14.88
N GLU A 139 1.05 7.48 -15.05
CA GLU A 139 1.26 8.70 -14.25
C GLU A 139 0.95 8.45 -12.77
N GLY A 140 -0.16 7.77 -12.49
CA GLY A 140 -0.50 7.38 -11.11
C GLY A 140 0.52 6.42 -10.52
N LEU A 141 0.99 5.43 -11.31
CA LEU A 141 2.01 4.48 -10.85
C LEU A 141 3.33 5.17 -10.50
N ALA A 142 3.72 6.21 -11.24
CA ALA A 142 4.90 7.02 -10.93
C ALA A 142 4.73 7.74 -9.57
N LEU A 143 3.62 8.45 -9.36
CA LEU A 143 3.33 9.10 -8.07
C LEU A 143 3.26 8.11 -6.92
N ALA A 144 2.60 6.96 -7.12
CA ALA A 144 2.52 5.90 -6.14
C ALA A 144 3.92 5.36 -5.79
N ALA A 145 4.78 5.10 -6.77
CA ALA A 145 6.13 4.62 -6.52
C ALA A 145 6.99 5.63 -5.70
N LEU A 146 6.78 6.93 -5.90
CA LEU A 146 7.40 7.99 -5.07
C LEU A 146 6.89 7.96 -3.63
N MET A 147 5.57 7.84 -3.45
CA MET A 147 4.98 7.69 -2.12
C MET A 147 5.50 6.43 -1.41
N LEU A 148 5.63 5.32 -2.13
CA LEU A 148 6.14 4.06 -1.58
C LEU A 148 7.57 4.17 -1.10
N ALA A 149 8.43 4.93 -1.80
CA ALA A 149 9.79 5.18 -1.37
C ALA A 149 9.85 5.84 0.02
N LEU A 150 8.83 6.62 0.41
CA LEU A 150 8.71 7.25 1.72
C LEU A 150 7.94 6.37 2.72
N MET A 151 6.80 5.83 2.31
CA MET A 151 5.87 5.12 3.19
C MET A 151 6.43 3.78 3.66
N VAL A 152 7.02 2.99 2.76
CA VAL A 152 7.54 1.64 3.08
C VAL A 152 8.60 1.67 4.19
N PRO A 153 9.69 2.45 4.10
CA PRO A 153 10.67 2.52 5.18
C PRO A 153 10.08 3.07 6.47
N THR A 154 9.30 4.16 6.39
CA THR A 154 8.71 4.82 7.56
C THR A 154 7.82 3.86 8.35
N VAL A 155 6.89 3.21 7.67
CA VAL A 155 5.99 2.24 8.29
C VAL A 155 6.77 1.04 8.82
N ASN A 156 7.81 0.56 8.11
CA ASN A 156 8.62 -0.55 8.61
C ASN A 156 9.36 -0.19 9.91
N VAL A 157 9.92 1.01 10.01
CA VAL A 157 10.56 1.51 11.25
C VAL A 157 9.55 1.59 12.38
N MET A 158 8.39 2.20 12.15
CA MET A 158 7.32 2.29 13.16
C MET A 158 6.84 0.90 13.60
N SER A 159 6.76 -0.05 12.67
CA SER A 159 6.35 -1.43 12.95
C SER A 159 7.36 -2.19 13.81
N VAL A 160 8.65 -2.14 13.44
CA VAL A 160 9.73 -2.78 14.20
C VAL A 160 9.83 -2.17 15.59
N TRP A 161 9.76 -0.84 15.68
CA TRP A 161 9.76 -0.15 16.98
C TRP A 161 8.56 -0.57 17.82
N ALA A 162 7.35 -0.61 17.24
CA ALA A 162 6.15 -0.99 17.98
C ALA A 162 6.22 -2.41 18.54
N LEU A 163 6.72 -3.37 17.74
CA LEU A 163 6.90 -4.76 18.14
C LEU A 163 8.01 -4.96 19.18
N THR A 164 9.00 -4.06 19.23
CA THR A 164 10.17 -4.16 20.13
C THR A 164 10.21 -3.11 21.23
N ALA A 165 9.13 -2.33 21.41
CA ALA A 165 9.09 -1.17 22.32
C ALA A 165 9.45 -1.50 23.78
N GLU A 166 9.25 -2.73 24.23
CA GLU A 166 9.60 -3.20 25.59
C GLU A 166 11.00 -3.85 25.69
N ARG A 167 11.60 -4.25 24.55
CA ARG A 167 12.89 -4.97 24.49
C ARG A 167 14.05 -4.07 24.06
N GLY A 168 13.76 -2.81 23.74
CA GLY A 168 14.72 -1.89 23.14
C GLY A 168 14.93 -2.18 21.65
N VAL A 169 15.35 -1.15 20.92
CA VAL A 169 15.57 -1.23 19.47
C VAL A 169 17.03 -1.04 19.16
N SER A 170 17.67 -2.00 18.49
CA SER A 170 19.02 -1.80 17.99
C SER A 170 19.00 -0.92 16.74
N VAL A 171 19.85 0.12 16.69
CA VAL A 171 19.99 0.99 15.51
C VAL A 171 20.33 0.16 14.26
N ARG A 172 21.19 -0.86 14.42
CA ARG A 172 21.52 -1.81 13.35
C ARG A 172 20.29 -2.60 12.89
N GLY A 173 19.41 -3.00 13.80
CA GLY A 173 18.16 -3.70 13.51
C GLY A 173 17.11 -2.84 12.80
N LEU A 174 17.19 -1.52 12.91
CA LEU A 174 16.35 -0.58 12.14
C LEU A 174 16.94 -0.26 10.77
N LEU A 175 18.23 0.07 10.71
CA LEU A 175 18.86 0.58 9.48
C LEU A 175 19.17 -0.53 8.46
N LEU A 176 19.60 -1.71 8.92
CA LEU A 176 20.03 -2.77 8.01
C LEU A 176 18.87 -3.31 7.14
N PRO A 177 17.65 -3.54 7.65
CA PRO A 177 16.52 -3.95 6.82
C PRO A 177 16.12 -2.90 5.79
N ILE A 178 16.25 -1.60 6.10
CA ILE A 178 15.98 -0.50 5.16
C ILE A 178 17.01 -0.52 4.04
N ALA A 179 18.31 -0.55 4.39
CA ALA A 179 19.39 -0.55 3.42
C ALA A 179 19.38 -1.78 2.48
N LYS A 180 18.83 -2.91 2.95
CA LYS A 180 18.70 -4.16 2.18
C LYS A 180 17.31 -4.35 1.56
N ASN A 181 16.42 -3.37 1.66
CA ASN A 181 15.07 -3.51 1.13
C ASN A 181 15.08 -3.39 -0.41
N PRO A 182 14.76 -4.46 -1.15
CA PRO A 182 14.83 -4.44 -2.62
C PRO A 182 13.88 -3.42 -3.25
N LEU A 183 12.76 -3.09 -2.60
CA LEU A 183 11.80 -2.11 -3.09
C LEU A 183 12.35 -0.68 -2.99
N ILE A 184 12.99 -0.36 -1.86
CA ILE A 184 13.63 0.94 -1.65
C ILE A 184 14.79 1.10 -2.65
N LEU A 185 15.63 0.07 -2.77
CA LEU A 185 16.74 0.08 -3.72
C LEU A 185 16.25 0.23 -5.16
N ALA A 186 15.16 -0.44 -5.55
CA ALA A 186 14.55 -0.29 -6.87
C ALA A 186 14.01 1.12 -7.12
N CYS A 187 13.32 1.72 -6.14
CA CYS A 187 12.87 3.10 -6.25
C CYS A 187 14.04 4.07 -6.41
N VAL A 188 15.07 3.96 -5.56
CA VAL A 188 16.27 4.82 -5.63
C VAL A 188 16.98 4.65 -6.98
N ALA A 189 17.20 3.42 -7.43
CA ALA A 189 17.85 3.15 -8.70
C ALA A 189 17.02 3.68 -9.89
N GLY A 190 15.70 3.52 -9.86
CA GLY A 190 14.81 4.05 -10.89
C GLY A 190 14.86 5.58 -10.96
N ALA A 191 14.78 6.24 -9.80
CA ALA A 191 14.90 7.70 -9.72
C ALA A 191 16.27 8.20 -10.22
N LEU A 192 17.36 7.53 -9.87
CA LEU A 192 18.70 7.88 -10.36
C LEU A 192 18.81 7.75 -11.88
N VAL A 193 18.23 6.69 -12.47
CA VAL A 193 18.19 6.53 -13.93
C VAL A 193 17.38 7.64 -14.59
N ASN A 194 16.24 8.01 -14.02
CA ASN A 194 15.43 9.13 -14.52
C ASN A 194 16.22 10.45 -14.51
N LEU A 195 16.83 10.79 -13.37
CA LEU A 195 17.63 12.02 -13.21
C LEU A 195 18.88 12.05 -14.08
N SER A 196 19.45 10.89 -14.41
CA SER A 196 20.61 10.81 -15.31
C SER A 196 20.30 11.11 -16.78
N GLY A 197 19.02 11.04 -17.17
CA GLY A 197 18.61 11.18 -18.58
C GLY A 197 19.02 10.01 -19.49
N LEU A 198 19.68 8.97 -18.95
CA LEU A 198 20.12 7.79 -19.71
C LEU A 198 18.96 7.00 -20.32
N GLY A 199 17.78 7.09 -19.71
CA GLY A 199 16.61 6.30 -20.08
C GLY A 199 16.85 4.80 -19.88
N LEU A 200 16.13 3.98 -20.65
CA LEU A 200 16.19 2.53 -20.59
C LEU A 200 16.63 1.97 -21.97
N PRO A 201 17.93 1.93 -22.27
CA PRO A 201 18.42 1.54 -23.59
C PRO A 201 18.30 0.03 -23.85
N GLY A 202 18.45 -0.36 -25.11
CA GLY A 202 18.64 -1.78 -25.49
C GLY A 202 17.46 -2.71 -25.19
N GLY A 203 16.24 -2.20 -25.11
CA GLY A 203 15.03 -3.00 -24.83
C GLY A 203 14.84 -3.37 -23.35
N THR A 204 15.60 -2.74 -22.45
CA THR A 204 15.45 -2.95 -20.99
C THR A 204 14.08 -2.53 -20.48
N ASP A 205 13.46 -1.52 -21.09
CA ASP A 205 12.08 -1.09 -20.84
C ASP A 205 11.06 -2.22 -21.06
N ARG A 206 11.21 -2.98 -22.15
CA ARG A 206 10.35 -4.11 -22.48
C ARG A 206 10.54 -5.26 -21.50
N LEU A 207 11.78 -5.60 -21.16
CA LEU A 207 12.09 -6.62 -20.15
C LEU A 207 11.43 -6.28 -18.81
N LEU A 208 11.64 -5.04 -18.34
CA LEU A 208 11.06 -4.57 -17.08
C LEU A 208 9.54 -4.58 -17.13
N SER A 209 8.94 -4.19 -18.26
CA SER A 209 7.48 -4.20 -18.45
C SER A 209 6.89 -5.62 -18.36
N LEU A 210 7.58 -6.63 -18.91
CA LEU A 210 7.16 -8.03 -18.80
C LEU A 210 7.20 -8.53 -17.35
N LEU A 211 8.27 -8.21 -16.61
CA LEU A 211 8.37 -8.55 -15.19
C LEU A 211 7.32 -7.83 -14.35
N ALA A 212 7.13 -6.54 -14.61
CA ALA A 212 6.15 -5.69 -13.94
C ALA A 212 4.72 -6.19 -14.13
N ALA A 213 4.36 -6.60 -15.35
CA ALA A 213 3.03 -7.12 -15.67
C ALA A 213 2.69 -8.43 -14.91
N ALA A 214 3.69 -9.25 -14.60
CA ALA A 214 3.50 -10.47 -13.81
C ALA A 214 3.36 -10.18 -12.29
N SER A 215 3.88 -9.04 -11.82
CA SER A 215 4.03 -8.78 -10.39
C SER A 215 2.70 -8.61 -9.65
N LEU A 216 1.83 -7.72 -10.15
CA LEU A 216 0.59 -7.39 -9.45
C LEU A 216 -0.41 -8.56 -9.42
N PRO A 217 -0.65 -9.30 -10.53
CA PRO A 217 -1.51 -10.46 -10.50
C PRO A 217 -1.02 -11.55 -9.54
N LEU A 218 0.28 -11.87 -9.57
CA LEU A 218 0.88 -12.86 -8.67
C LEU A 218 0.78 -12.40 -7.21
N GLY A 219 1.09 -11.14 -6.93
CA GLY A 219 0.98 -10.55 -5.60
C GLY A 219 -0.44 -10.63 -5.03
N LEU A 220 -1.46 -10.34 -5.83
CA LEU A 220 -2.87 -10.44 -5.40
C LEU A 220 -3.30 -11.89 -5.14
N LEU A 221 -2.85 -12.85 -5.95
CA LEU A 221 -3.06 -14.28 -5.65
C LEU A 221 -2.38 -14.67 -4.33
N CYS A 222 -1.14 -14.23 -4.09
CA CYS A 222 -0.43 -14.45 -2.83
C CYS A 222 -1.15 -13.82 -1.63
N VAL A 223 -1.73 -12.63 -1.78
CA VAL A 223 -2.56 -12.00 -0.75
C VAL A 223 -3.75 -12.89 -0.39
N GLY A 224 -4.45 -13.39 -1.41
CA GLY A 224 -5.55 -14.35 -1.23
C GLY A 224 -5.15 -15.62 -0.50
N ALA A 225 -4.05 -16.22 -0.93
CA ALA A 225 -3.51 -17.44 -0.34
C ALA A 225 -3.03 -17.28 1.11
N ALA A 226 -2.76 -16.05 1.54
CA ALA A 226 -2.34 -15.74 2.90
C ALA A 226 -3.52 -15.49 3.87
N LEU A 227 -4.76 -15.40 3.38
CA LEU A 227 -5.95 -15.17 4.21
C LEU A 227 -6.20 -16.35 5.15
N LYS A 228 -6.62 -16.05 6.38
CA LYS A 228 -6.94 -17.04 7.42
C LYS A 228 -8.30 -16.75 8.06
N PRO A 229 -9.43 -17.09 7.38
CA PRO A 229 -10.78 -16.83 7.90
C PRO A 229 -11.07 -17.42 9.27
N GLN A 230 -10.35 -18.48 9.66
CA GLN A 230 -10.48 -19.11 10.98
C GLN A 230 -10.08 -18.17 12.13
N GLU A 231 -9.24 -17.16 11.85
CA GLU A 231 -8.78 -16.18 12.86
C GLU A 231 -9.82 -15.06 13.10
N LEU A 232 -10.88 -14.97 12.29
CA LEU A 232 -11.92 -13.94 12.44
C LEU A 232 -12.77 -14.09 13.69
N GLY A 233 -12.90 -15.32 14.21
CA GLY A 233 -13.67 -15.62 15.41
C GLY A 233 -12.95 -15.34 16.73
N GLY A 234 -11.67 -14.94 16.70
CA GLY A 234 -10.85 -14.74 17.90
C GLY A 234 -11.25 -13.50 18.69
N GLU A 235 -10.73 -12.34 18.30
CA GLU A 235 -10.86 -11.09 19.07
C GLU A 235 -11.66 -10.01 18.32
N ILE A 236 -12.95 -10.28 18.11
CA ILE A 236 -13.86 -9.44 17.30
C ILE A 236 -13.77 -7.93 17.65
N PRO A 237 -13.77 -7.50 18.93
CA PRO A 237 -13.67 -6.07 19.24
C PRO A 237 -12.35 -5.43 18.75
N ALA A 238 -11.22 -6.13 18.88
CA ALA A 238 -9.92 -5.63 18.44
C ALA A 238 -9.84 -5.59 16.91
N LEU A 239 -10.35 -6.63 16.24
CA LEU A 239 -10.43 -6.71 14.78
C LEU A 239 -11.30 -5.59 14.20
N GLY A 240 -12.50 -5.40 14.77
CA GLY A 240 -13.44 -4.37 14.34
C GLY A 240 -12.90 -2.96 14.55
N TRP A 241 -12.37 -2.66 15.74
CA TRP A 241 -11.74 -1.36 16.01
C TRP A 241 -10.58 -1.08 15.06
N ASN A 242 -9.65 -2.02 14.91
CA ASN A 242 -8.48 -1.83 14.05
C ASN A 242 -8.87 -1.61 12.59
N SER A 243 -9.84 -2.39 12.10
CA SER A 243 -10.36 -2.26 10.74
C SER A 243 -11.09 -0.94 10.51
N ALA A 244 -11.91 -0.48 11.47
CA ALA A 244 -12.59 0.80 11.38
C ALA A 244 -11.61 1.97 11.36
N VAL A 245 -10.57 1.93 12.21
CA VAL A 245 -9.51 2.95 12.19
C VAL A 245 -8.80 2.95 10.84
N ARG A 246 -8.37 1.78 10.36
CA ARG A 246 -7.62 1.67 9.10
C ARG A 246 -8.43 2.07 7.87
N LEU A 247 -9.66 1.58 7.75
CA LEU A 247 -10.44 1.69 6.52
C LEU A 247 -11.30 2.96 6.47
N LEU A 248 -11.50 3.65 7.60
CA LEU A 248 -12.31 4.87 7.68
C LEU A 248 -11.53 6.06 8.26
N ALA A 249 -10.97 5.93 9.47
CA ALA A 249 -10.34 7.08 10.14
C ALA A 249 -9.04 7.53 9.46
N VAL A 250 -8.19 6.59 9.06
CA VAL A 250 -6.89 6.86 8.41
C VAL A 250 -7.06 7.49 7.00
N PRO A 251 -7.98 7.06 6.12
CA PRO A 251 -8.22 7.77 4.87
C PRO A 251 -8.86 9.15 5.07
N LEU A 252 -9.75 9.35 6.05
CA LEU A 252 -10.28 10.68 6.39
C LEU A 252 -9.16 11.62 6.87
N LEU A 253 -8.24 11.12 7.68
CA LEU A 253 -7.05 11.85 8.09
C LEU A 253 -6.19 12.26 6.89
N ALA A 254 -5.93 11.33 5.96
CA ALA A 254 -5.17 11.61 4.75
C ALA A 254 -5.84 12.69 3.88
N TYR A 255 -7.16 12.63 3.74
CA TYR A 255 -7.93 13.63 3.00
C TYR A 255 -7.81 15.00 3.67
N GLY A 256 -8.01 15.10 4.98
CA GLY A 256 -7.83 16.35 5.72
C GLY A 256 -6.42 16.94 5.56
N VAL A 257 -5.39 16.09 5.61
CA VAL A 257 -4.00 16.51 5.39
C VAL A 257 -3.79 17.01 3.95
N ALA A 258 -4.33 16.31 2.96
CA ALA A 258 -4.24 16.71 1.55
C ALA A 258 -4.86 18.10 1.31
N MET A 259 -6.03 18.34 1.90
CA MET A 259 -6.74 19.62 1.81
C MET A 259 -5.95 20.77 2.46
N VAL A 260 -5.39 20.55 3.66
CA VAL A 260 -4.58 21.55 4.36
C VAL A 260 -3.32 21.92 3.59
N LEU A 261 -2.70 20.95 2.90
CA LEU A 261 -1.50 21.16 2.09
C LEU A 261 -1.80 21.59 0.64
N GLY A 262 -3.08 21.67 0.27
CA GLY A 262 -3.53 22.07 -1.06
C GLY A 262 -2.98 21.17 -2.16
N LEU A 263 -3.04 19.84 -1.96
CA LEU A 263 -2.65 18.89 -2.99
C LEU A 263 -3.60 18.93 -4.20
N PRO A 264 -3.11 18.74 -5.43
CA PRO A 264 -4.00 18.54 -6.57
C PRO A 264 -4.82 17.24 -6.44
N ASP A 265 -5.89 17.14 -7.22
CA ASP A 265 -6.91 16.09 -7.08
C ASP A 265 -6.34 14.66 -7.25
N MET A 266 -5.42 14.48 -8.19
CA MET A 266 -4.81 13.17 -8.47
C MET A 266 -3.91 12.71 -7.31
N GLU A 267 -3.02 13.58 -6.83
CA GLU A 267 -2.17 13.32 -5.66
C GLU A 267 -3.01 13.08 -4.40
N THR A 268 -4.08 13.86 -4.21
CA THR A 268 -5.04 13.68 -3.11
C THR A 268 -5.69 12.30 -3.17
N THR A 269 -6.22 11.93 -4.34
CA THR A 269 -6.91 10.65 -4.51
C THR A 269 -5.97 9.47 -4.29
N ILE A 270 -4.74 9.53 -4.82
CA ILE A 270 -3.74 8.48 -4.62
C ILE A 270 -3.30 8.42 -3.14
N LEU A 271 -3.10 9.56 -2.48
CA LEU A 271 -2.78 9.61 -1.04
C LEU A 271 -3.87 8.93 -0.21
N VAL A 272 -5.13 9.32 -0.41
CA VAL A 272 -6.24 8.76 0.35
C VAL A 272 -6.42 7.27 0.02
N LEU A 273 -6.27 6.87 -1.24
CA LEU A 273 -6.31 5.45 -1.65
C LEU A 273 -5.29 4.64 -0.85
N PHE A 274 -4.02 5.06 -0.78
CA PHE A 274 -3.00 4.36 -0.01
C PHE A 274 -3.30 4.26 1.49
N PHE A 275 -3.97 5.27 2.04
CA PHE A 275 -4.41 5.29 3.43
C PHE A 275 -5.68 4.46 3.67
N ALA A 276 -6.48 4.19 2.64
CA ALA A 276 -7.68 3.35 2.67
C ALA A 276 -7.41 1.85 2.43
N LEU A 277 -6.22 1.47 1.95
CA LEU A 277 -5.89 0.07 1.66
C LEU A 277 -5.93 -0.82 2.91
N PRO A 278 -6.27 -2.11 2.82
CA PRO A 278 -6.10 -3.04 3.92
C PRO A 278 -4.62 -3.28 4.23
N THR A 279 -4.31 -3.86 5.39
CA THR A 279 -2.93 -4.19 5.76
C THR A 279 -2.32 -5.30 4.92
N ALA A 280 -1.02 -5.16 4.63
CA ALA A 280 -0.26 -6.13 3.86
C ALA A 280 -0.09 -7.48 4.61
N PRO A 281 -0.15 -8.62 3.89
CA PRO A 281 0.18 -9.94 4.45
C PRO A 281 1.58 -10.03 5.06
N THR A 282 2.53 -9.25 4.57
CA THR A 282 3.91 -9.19 5.11
C THR A 282 3.96 -8.75 6.59
N ALA A 283 2.92 -8.09 7.09
CA ALA A 283 2.77 -7.77 8.50
C ALA A 283 2.77 -9.02 9.39
N TYR A 284 2.12 -10.11 8.95
CA TYR A 284 2.07 -11.38 9.69
C TYR A 284 3.46 -11.97 9.91
N VAL A 285 4.29 -11.97 8.85
CA VAL A 285 5.66 -12.49 8.90
C VAL A 285 6.48 -11.69 9.90
N LEU A 286 6.43 -10.35 9.84
CA LEU A 286 7.19 -9.50 10.76
C LEU A 286 6.72 -9.67 12.21
N THR A 287 5.40 -9.71 12.43
CA THR A 287 4.83 -9.94 13.77
C THR A 287 5.31 -11.28 14.33
N ARG A 288 5.28 -12.36 13.55
CA ARG A 288 5.74 -13.67 14.00
C ARG A 288 7.25 -13.69 14.28
N GLN A 289 8.07 -13.09 13.42
CA GLN A 289 9.52 -13.04 13.58
C GLN A 289 9.96 -12.27 14.83
N LEU A 290 9.26 -11.20 15.19
CA LEU A 290 9.57 -10.37 16.37
C LEU A 290 8.81 -10.81 17.63
N GLY A 291 8.05 -11.91 17.56
CA GLY A 291 7.32 -12.47 18.70
C GLY A 291 6.13 -11.61 19.16
N GLY A 292 5.46 -10.93 18.23
CA GLY A 292 4.20 -10.23 18.49
C GLY A 292 2.96 -11.10 18.31
N ASP A 293 1.78 -10.49 18.42
CA ASP A 293 0.49 -11.18 18.37
C ASP A 293 0.10 -11.58 16.93
N SER A 294 0.58 -12.76 16.51
CA SER A 294 0.42 -13.24 15.13
C SER A 294 -1.00 -13.70 14.80
N HIS A 295 -1.78 -14.14 15.79
CA HIS A 295 -3.19 -14.51 15.61
C HIS A 295 -4.04 -13.27 15.35
N LEU A 296 -3.91 -12.24 16.18
CA LEU A 296 -4.56 -10.95 15.96
C LEU A 296 -4.18 -10.36 14.60
N MET A 297 -2.88 -10.38 14.24
CA MET A 297 -2.43 -9.86 12.95
C MET A 297 -3.04 -10.61 11.76
N ALA A 298 -3.14 -11.93 11.82
CA ALA A 298 -3.76 -12.72 10.76
C ALA A 298 -5.26 -12.42 10.62
N GLY A 299 -5.96 -12.27 11.75
CA GLY A 299 -7.36 -11.83 11.77
C GLY A 299 -7.53 -10.42 11.19
N ILE A 300 -6.66 -9.46 11.53
CA ILE A 300 -6.67 -8.09 11.01
C ILE A 300 -6.50 -8.10 9.48
N ILE A 301 -5.47 -8.78 8.97
CA ILE A 301 -5.22 -8.86 7.51
C ILE A 301 -6.45 -9.43 6.81
N THR A 302 -7.02 -10.51 7.35
CA THR A 302 -8.16 -11.18 6.76
C THR A 302 -9.39 -10.28 6.74
N LEU A 303 -9.76 -9.72 7.90
CA LEU A 303 -10.95 -8.88 8.02
C LEU A 303 -10.83 -7.63 7.15
N GLN A 304 -9.71 -6.91 7.22
CA GLN A 304 -9.52 -5.71 6.44
C GLN A 304 -9.53 -6.00 4.94
N THR A 305 -8.92 -7.10 4.49
CA THR A 305 -8.92 -7.46 3.06
C THR A 305 -10.33 -7.74 2.56
N LEU A 306 -11.16 -8.42 3.35
CA LEU A 306 -12.57 -8.67 3.01
C LEU A 306 -13.38 -7.36 2.99
N LEU A 307 -13.22 -6.52 4.01
CA LEU A 307 -13.91 -5.23 4.10
C LEU A 307 -13.47 -4.24 3.02
N ALA A 308 -12.22 -4.31 2.56
CA ALA A 308 -11.68 -3.45 1.51
C ALA A 308 -12.43 -3.56 0.19
N ALA A 309 -13.06 -4.70 -0.10
CA ALA A 309 -13.89 -4.90 -1.30
C ALA A 309 -15.07 -3.91 -1.36
N ALA A 310 -15.61 -3.54 -0.20
CA ALA A 310 -16.67 -2.54 -0.09
C ALA A 310 -16.13 -1.15 0.29
N SER A 311 -15.14 -1.07 1.18
CA SER A 311 -14.67 0.22 1.70
C SER A 311 -13.88 1.02 0.67
N LEU A 312 -13.10 0.38 -0.23
CA LEU A 312 -12.34 1.11 -1.25
C LEU A 312 -13.25 1.82 -2.25
N PRO A 313 -14.24 1.16 -2.91
CA PRO A 313 -15.19 1.85 -3.76
C PRO A 313 -15.93 2.98 -3.03
N LEU A 314 -16.34 2.74 -1.78
CA LEU A 314 -17.03 3.75 -0.96
C LEU A 314 -16.16 4.99 -0.73
N VAL A 315 -14.94 4.80 -0.23
CA VAL A 315 -14.01 5.92 0.03
C VAL A 315 -13.72 6.69 -1.24
N LEU A 316 -13.45 6.01 -2.37
CA LEU A 316 -13.18 6.68 -3.64
C LEU A 316 -14.39 7.42 -4.20
N THR A 317 -15.60 6.88 -4.02
CA THR A 317 -16.84 7.57 -4.41
C THR A 317 -17.05 8.85 -3.60
N LEU A 318 -16.78 8.80 -2.29
CA LEU A 318 -16.90 9.96 -1.40
C LEU A 318 -15.84 11.06 -1.64
N LEU A 319 -14.72 10.73 -2.29
CA LEU A 319 -13.70 11.72 -2.67
C LEU A 319 -14.04 12.44 -3.97
N ASN A 320 -14.72 11.74 -4.89
CA ASN A 320 -15.05 12.26 -6.22
C ASN A 320 -16.40 12.99 -6.26
N GLY A 321 -17.19 12.94 -5.18
CA GLY A 321 -18.48 13.63 -5.05
C GLY A 321 -18.37 14.86 -4.15
#